data_AF-A0A5C7LMP5-F1
#
_entry.id   AF-A0A5C7LMP5-F1
#
_cell.length_a   1.000
_cell.length_b   1.000
_cell.length_c   1.000
_cell.angle_alpha   90.00
_cell.angle_beta   90.00
_cell.angle_gamma   90.00
#
_symmetry.space_group_name_H-M   'P 1'
#
loop_
_entity.id
_entity.type
_entity.pdbx_description
1 polymer ?
#
loop_
_entity_poly.entity_id
_entity_poly.type
_entity_poly.pdbx_seq_one_letter_code
_entity_poly.pdbx_strand_id
1 'polypeptide(L)' 'MTKKKLREIGAKLRTLRGKQSLLEVAERGGLTPSGLCRIESGESEPKLSTFLALAKGLGLTTTELIKEIGA' A
#
# COMPACT_ATOMS: atom_id res chain seq x y z
N MET A 1 14.79 0.26 2.31
CA MET A 1 14.42 -0.61 3.47
C MET A 1 14.95 -2.04 3.30
N THR A 2 14.98 -2.88 4.34
CA THR A 2 15.33 -4.32 4.14
C THR A 2 14.19 -5.06 3.43
N LYS A 3 14.52 -6.11 2.66
CA LYS A 3 13.52 -6.95 1.96
C LYS A 3 12.50 -7.58 2.93
N LYS A 4 12.93 -7.93 4.15
CA LYS A 4 12.05 -8.42 5.22
C LYS A 4 11.01 -7.36 5.61
N LYS A 5 11.46 -6.13 5.90
CA LYS A 5 10.57 -5.02 6.28
C LYS A 5 9.60 -4.63 5.16
N LEU A 6 10.02 -4.69 3.90
CA LEU A 6 9.15 -4.46 2.75
C LEU A 6 8.00 -5.47 2.66
N ARG A 7 8.29 -6.76 2.90
CA ARG A 7 7.26 -7.81 2.94
C ARG A 7 6.29 -7.63 4.10
N GLU A 8 6.77 -7.22 5.27
CA GLU A 8 5.92 -6.93 6.42
C GLU A 8 4.95 -5.77 6.14
N ILE A 9 5.43 -4.67 5.56
CA ILE A 9 4.57 -3.54 5.16
C ILE A 9 3.59 -3.95 4.07
N GLY A 10 4.06 -4.67 3.04
CA GLY A 10 3.21 -5.17 1.97
C GLY A 10 2.06 -6.06 2.49
N ALA A 11 2.36 -6.97 3.42
CA ALA A 11 1.36 -7.82 4.05
C ALA A 11 0.31 -7.00 4.84
N LYS A 12 0.73 -5.97 5.58
CA LYS A 12 -0.19 -5.07 6.27
C LYS A 12 -1.07 -4.27 5.31
N LEU A 13 -0.51 -3.75 4.22
CA LEU A 13 -1.27 -3.06 3.18
C LEU A 13 -2.33 -3.99 2.56
N ARG A 14 -1.97 -5.25 2.30
CA ARG A 14 -2.91 -6.27 1.81
C ARG A 14 -4.03 -6.55 2.80
N THR A 15 -3.72 -6.60 4.10
CA THR A 15 -4.72 -6.74 5.16
C THR A 15 -5.66 -5.55 5.22
N LEU A 16 -5.14 -4.31 5.12
CA LEU A 16 -5.94 -3.08 5.09
C LEU A 16 -6.85 -3.01 3.86
N ARG A 17 -6.37 -3.43 2.69
CA ARG A 17 -7.20 -3.55 1.48
C ARG A 17 -8.36 -4.54 1.68
N GLY A 18 -8.13 -5.58 2.48
CA GLY A 18 -9.14 -6.59 2.79
C GLY A 18 -9.73 -7.22 1.52
N LYS A 19 -11.05 -7.09 1.36
CA LYS A 19 -11.79 -7.65 0.22
C LYS A 19 -11.86 -6.74 -1.01
N GLN A 20 -11.42 -5.48 -0.90
CA GLN A 20 -11.42 -4.57 -2.05
C GLN A 20 -10.49 -5.12 -3.13
N SER A 21 -10.84 -4.97 -4.40
CA SER A 21 -9.98 -5.43 -5.48
C SER A 21 -8.73 -4.56 -5.61
N LEU A 22 -7.67 -5.13 -6.19
CA LEU A 22 -6.47 -4.35 -6.54
C LEU A 22 -6.79 -3.20 -7.50
N LEU A 23 -7.73 -3.42 -8.42
CA LEU A 23 -8.13 -2.43 -9.41
C LEU A 23 -8.76 -1.21 -8.74
N GLU A 24 -9.78 -1.42 -7.90
CA GLU A 24 -10.51 -0.31 -7.26
C GLU A 24 -9.60 0.54 -6.37
N VAL A 25 -8.73 -0.09 -5.58
CA VAL A 25 -7.80 0.63 -4.69
C VAL A 25 -6.76 1.39 -5.51
N ALA A 26 -6.22 0.76 -6.56
CA ALA A 26 -5.23 1.40 -7.42
C ALA A 26 -5.83 2.61 -8.15
N GLU A 27 -7.01 2.47 -8.76
CA GLU A 27 -7.68 3.57 -9.48
C GLU A 27 -7.99 4.75 -8.56
N ARG A 28 -8.55 4.51 -7.36
CA ARG A 28 -8.82 5.58 -6.38
C ARG A 28 -7.55 6.32 -5.97
N GLY A 29 -6.44 5.59 -5.81
CA GLY A 29 -5.14 6.13 -5.45
C GLY A 29 -4.36 6.77 -6.60
N GLY A 30 -4.75 6.56 -7.86
CA GLY A 30 -3.93 6.94 -9.02
C GLY A 30 -2.69 6.05 -9.22
N LEU A 31 -2.78 4.78 -8.82
CA LEU A 31 -1.78 3.74 -9.00
C LEU A 31 -2.20 2.78 -10.11
N THR A 32 -1.29 1.88 -10.48
CA THR A 32 -1.64 0.71 -11.31
C THR A 32 -1.90 -0.52 -10.43
N PRO A 33 -2.77 -1.46 -10.84
CA PRO A 33 -3.02 -2.69 -10.09
C PRO A 33 -1.76 -3.54 -9.92
N SER A 34 -0.90 -3.58 -10.95
CA SER A 34 0.40 -4.27 -10.90
C SER A 34 1.37 -3.61 -9.94
N GLY A 35 1.39 -2.27 -9.88
CA GLY A 35 2.17 -1.52 -8.91
C GLY A 35 1.74 -1.82 -7.48
N LEU A 36 0.44 -1.78 -7.20
CA LEU A 36 -0.12 -2.15 -5.90
C LEU A 36 0.22 -3.59 -5.51
N CYS A 37 0.08 -4.54 -6.44
CA CYS A 37 0.43 -5.95 -6.22
C CYS A 37 1.90 -6.16 -5.83
N ARG A 38 2.82 -5.47 -6.53
CA ARG A 38 4.26 -5.53 -6.22
C ARG A 38 4.58 -4.95 -4.84
N ILE A 39 3.90 -3.88 -4.45
CA ILE A 39 4.05 -3.27 -3.12
C ILE A 39 3.53 -4.23 -2.04
N GLU A 40 2.34 -4.80 -2.22
CA GLU A 40 1.77 -5.78 -1.27
C GLU A 40 2.63 -7.03 -1.12
N SER A 41 3.35 -7.41 -2.17
CA SER A 41 4.29 -8.55 -2.16
C SER A 41 5.67 -8.20 -1.59
N GLY A 42 5.93 -6.91 -1.28
CA GLY A 42 7.22 -6.41 -0.82
C GLY A 42 8.32 -6.42 -1.90
N GLU A 43 7.93 -6.47 -3.17
CA GLU A 43 8.83 -6.44 -4.35
C GLU A 43 9.18 -5.02 -4.81
N SER A 44 8.48 -4.02 -4.28
CA SER A 44 8.70 -2.62 -4.59
C SER A 44 8.64 -1.79 -3.32
N GLU A 45 9.65 -0.94 -3.14
CA GLU A 45 9.68 0.05 -2.06
C GLU A 45 8.84 1.27 -2.46
N PRO A 46 7.73 1.54 -1.76
CA PRO A 46 6.91 2.73 -2.03
C PRO A 46 7.67 4.00 -1.64
N LYS A 47 7.66 4.99 -2.53
CA LYS A 47 8.13 6.35 -2.21
C LYS A 47 7.04 7.12 -1.46
N LEU A 48 7.36 8.30 -0.93
CA LEU A 48 6.38 9.15 -0.24
C LEU A 48 5.12 9.39 -1.07
N SER A 49 5.25 9.73 -2.36
CA SER A 49 4.11 9.92 -3.26
C SER A 49 3.25 8.65 -3.39
N THR A 50 3.87 7.48 -3.38
CA THR A 50 3.18 6.19 -3.37
C THR A 50 2.43 5.95 -2.06
N PHE A 51 2.99 6.33 -0.91
CA PHE A 51 2.26 6.26 0.37
C PHE A 51 1.01 7.14 0.38
N LEU A 52 1.09 8.36 -0.14
CA LEU A 52 -0.07 9.24 -0.26
C LEU A 52 -1.15 8.63 -1.16
N ALA A 53 -0.75 8.05 -2.28
CA ALA A 53 -1.64 7.36 -3.21
C ALA A 53 -2.29 6.11 -2.58
N LEU A 54 -1.53 5.33 -1.82
CA LEU A 54 -2.04 4.17 -1.08
C LEU A 54 -3.06 4.57 -0.03
N ALA A 55 -2.78 5.62 0.76
CA ALA A 55 -3.71 6.12 1.77
C ALA A 55 -5.04 6.52 1.13
N LYS A 56 -4.98 7.32 0.06
CA LYS A 56 -6.15 7.71 -0.74
C LYS A 56 -6.91 6.49 -1.28
N GLY A 57 -6.21 5.52 -1.85
CA GLY A 57 -6.82 4.31 -2.43
C GLY A 57 -7.53 3.44 -1.39
N LEU A 58 -6.97 3.36 -0.18
CA LEU A 58 -7.51 2.62 0.96
C LEU A 58 -8.59 3.40 1.73
N GLY A 59 -8.84 4.66 1.39
CA GLY A 59 -9.79 5.52 2.11
C GLY A 59 -9.29 5.93 3.49
N LEU A 60 -7.97 6.00 3.68
CA LEU A 60 -7.30 6.41 4.92
C LEU A 60 -6.61 7.76 4.72
N THR A 61 -6.39 8.47 5.83
CA THR A 61 -5.40 9.53 5.87
C THR A 61 -3.99 8.94 5.85
N THR A 62 -3.00 9.74 5.42
CA THR A 62 -1.59 9.33 5.43
C THR A 62 -1.12 8.96 6.85
N THR A 63 -1.59 9.71 7.87
CA THR A 63 -1.23 9.47 9.27
C THR A 63 -1.78 8.14 9.78
N GLU A 64 -3.03 7.82 9.48
CA GLU A 64 -3.62 6.52 9.81
C GLU A 64 -2.87 5.39 9.12
N LEU A 65 -2.56 5.54 7.83
CA LEU A 65 -1.81 4.53 7.09
C LEU A 65 -0.45 4.24 7.74
N ILE A 66 0.33 5.28 8.06
CA ILE A 66 1.66 5.13 8.71
C ILE A 66 1.53 4.40 10.06
N LYS A 67 0.53 4.77 10.86
CA LYS A 67 0.25 4.14 12.16
C LYS A 67 -0.04 2.64 12.01
N GLU A 68 -0.89 2.26 11.06
CA GLU A 68 -1.26 0.86 10.80
C GLU A 68 -0.05 0.03 10.32
N ILE A 69 0.69 0.55 9.33
CA ILE A 69 1.81 -0.20 8.74
C ILE A 69 3.05 -0.23 9.65
N GLY A 70 3.16 0.67 10.64
CA GLY A 70 4.31 0.77 11.54
C GLY A 70 5.60 1.05 10.76
N ALA A 71 5.50 1.96 9.81
CA ALA A 71 6.61 2.48 9.00
C ALA A 71 7.22 3.71 9.65
#